data_AF-A0A7D9EEZ2-F1
#
_entry.id   AF-A0A7D9EEZ2-F1
#
_cell.length_a   1.000
_cell.length_b   1.000
_cell.length_c   1.000
_cell.angle_alpha   90.00
_cell.angle_beta   90.00
_cell.angle_gamma   90.00
#
_symmetry.space_group_name_H-M   'P 1'
#
loop_
_entity.id
_entity.type
_entity.pdbx_description
1 polymer ?
#
loop_
_entity_poly.entity_id
_entity_poly.type
_entity_poly.pdbx_seq_one_letter_code
_entity_poly.pdbx_strand_id
1 'polypeptide(L)'
;MHLCTGQSRVENWKADGGVLIITWRCCHGHGGVWSSSKVLCVKKEQNVYTTTIMIAAAIIITGGNYEKFALFCKFLGLSFISRSTFMRIQKKYVIPEFKRFWKDMKASIWKIFFGESIILCGDGRNDSPGFSAKYCVYVLMEQFVNVIVDIEVVDKRETGGVSTNMEVFGLKKLLERVVGEIVVSEIVTDASTAVAALVRRMKDKYPNEFGNLFHALDIWHKSVKLTKKLSKAAKIKGCEVLSEWTEPIRNHFWYVAQESKGNTEKLKDSWFGVLHHVVGEHEWADGECTHGPLVSTEENKTLMDKGSKAMEALRKVVMDPRFLNALHHYVTFRYIDRSWDFTLIKE
;
A
#
# COMPACT_ATOMS: atom_id res chain seq x y z
N MET A 1 -9.24 -7.29 -59.29
CA MET A 1 -10.12 -8.10 -58.43
C MET A 1 -11.54 -7.58 -58.64
N HIS A 2 -12.38 -8.30 -59.39
CA HIS A 2 -13.75 -7.86 -59.64
C HIS A 2 -14.58 -8.06 -58.36
N LEU A 3 -15.02 -6.96 -57.75
CA LEU A 3 -15.96 -7.02 -56.62
C LEU A 3 -17.35 -7.38 -57.16
N CYS A 4 -17.99 -8.39 -56.57
CA CYS A 4 -19.35 -8.78 -56.92
C CYS A 4 -20.34 -7.64 -56.59
N THR A 5 -21.11 -7.19 -57.58
CA THR A 5 -22.12 -6.12 -57.45
C THR A 5 -23.52 -6.66 -57.08
N GLY A 6 -23.66 -7.97 -56.92
CA GLY A 6 -24.93 -8.59 -56.53
C GLY A 6 -25.37 -8.19 -55.12
N GLN A 7 -26.67 -7.94 -54.95
CA GLN A 7 -27.25 -7.62 -53.66
C GLN A 7 -27.06 -8.80 -52.68
N SER A 8 -26.46 -8.52 -51.53
CA SER A 8 -26.24 -9.49 -50.45
C SER A 8 -27.43 -9.52 -49.50
N ARG A 9 -27.76 -10.72 -49.01
CA ARG A 9 -28.72 -10.95 -47.94
C ARG A 9 -28.07 -11.73 -46.79
N VAL A 10 -28.56 -11.49 -45.57
CA VAL A 10 -28.18 -12.26 -44.39
C VAL A 10 -28.95 -13.59 -44.41
N GLU A 11 -28.23 -14.71 -44.37
CA GLU A 11 -28.83 -16.05 -44.27
C GLU A 11 -29.04 -16.45 -42.81
N ASN A 12 -28.06 -16.14 -41.96
CA ASN A 12 -28.10 -16.44 -40.53
C ASN A 12 -27.21 -15.44 -39.78
N TRP A 13 -27.51 -15.22 -38.51
CA TRP A 13 -26.64 -14.48 -37.62
C TRP A 13 -26.65 -15.09 -36.22
N LYS A 14 -25.54 -14.93 -35.49
CA LYS A 14 -25.45 -15.28 -34.07
C LYS A 14 -24.57 -14.29 -33.34
N ALA A 15 -24.86 -14.07 -32.06
CA ALA A 15 -24.01 -13.28 -31.16
C ALA A 15 -23.40 -14.21 -30.11
N ASP A 16 -22.09 -14.39 -30.13
CA ASP A 16 -21.36 -15.27 -29.22
C ASP A 16 -20.13 -14.57 -28.64
N GLY A 17 -19.96 -14.62 -27.32
CA GLY A 17 -18.80 -14.07 -26.64
C GLY A 17 -18.54 -12.57 -26.91
N GLY A 18 -19.59 -11.77 -27.07
CA GLY A 18 -19.49 -10.35 -27.41
C GLY A 18 -19.18 -10.07 -28.89
N VAL A 19 -19.35 -11.06 -29.77
CA VAL A 19 -19.06 -10.96 -31.20
C VAL A 19 -20.31 -11.31 -32.01
N LEU A 20 -20.70 -10.44 -32.92
CA LEU A 20 -21.75 -10.69 -33.91
C LEU A 20 -21.12 -11.39 -35.12
N ILE A 21 -21.68 -12.52 -35.51
CA ILE A 21 -21.26 -13.34 -36.64
C ILE A 21 -22.43 -13.43 -37.62
N ILE A 22 -22.20 -13.03 -38.86
CA ILE A 22 -23.21 -12.96 -39.92
C ILE A 22 -22.78 -13.87 -41.06
N THR A 23 -23.62 -14.83 -41.41
CA THR A 23 -23.49 -15.60 -42.65
C THR A 23 -24.32 -14.93 -43.72
N TRP A 24 -23.71 -14.60 -44.86
CA TRP A 24 -24.37 -13.88 -45.94
C TRP A 24 -24.20 -14.61 -47.27
N ARG A 25 -25.13 -14.34 -48.20
CA ARG A 25 -25.09 -14.82 -49.58
C ARG A 25 -25.61 -13.74 -50.52
N CYS A 26 -25.03 -13.59 -51.71
CA CYS A 26 -25.52 -12.67 -52.72
C CYS A 26 -26.38 -13.37 -53.79
N CYS A 27 -27.11 -12.57 -54.58
CA CYS A 27 -27.94 -13.07 -55.68
C CYS A 27 -27.18 -13.85 -56.77
N HIS A 28 -25.84 -13.71 -56.85
CA HIS A 28 -24.99 -14.46 -57.77
C HIS A 28 -24.40 -15.73 -57.15
N GLY A 29 -24.83 -16.14 -55.95
CA GLY A 29 -24.42 -17.39 -55.32
C GLY A 29 -23.12 -17.34 -54.51
N HIS A 30 -22.39 -16.22 -54.49
CA HIS A 30 -21.26 -16.04 -53.57
C HIS A 30 -21.76 -15.92 -52.12
N GLY A 31 -20.98 -16.41 -51.16
CA GLY A 31 -21.31 -16.27 -49.74
C GLY A 31 -20.07 -16.27 -48.86
N GLY A 32 -20.28 -15.93 -47.60
CA GLY A 32 -19.21 -15.86 -46.61
C GLY A 32 -19.72 -15.62 -45.20
N VAL A 33 -18.76 -15.55 -44.28
CA VAL A 33 -19.00 -15.22 -42.88
C VAL A 33 -18.29 -13.91 -42.56
N TRP A 34 -19.03 -12.95 -42.05
CA TRP A 34 -18.49 -11.71 -41.48
C TRP A 34 -18.60 -11.75 -39.96
N SER A 35 -17.61 -11.22 -39.26
CA SER A 35 -17.64 -11.08 -37.80
C SER A 35 -17.33 -9.64 -37.40
N SER A 36 -18.01 -9.16 -36.36
CA SER A 36 -17.79 -7.81 -35.79
C SER A 36 -16.47 -7.65 -35.05
N SER A 37 -15.68 -8.73 -34.94
CA SER A 37 -14.34 -8.73 -34.36
C SER A 37 -13.36 -9.43 -35.29
N LYS A 38 -12.12 -8.95 -35.30
CA LYS A 38 -10.99 -9.64 -35.93
C LYS A 38 -10.74 -10.99 -35.25
N VAL A 39 -10.38 -12.00 -36.05
CA VAL A 39 -9.90 -13.30 -35.58
C VAL A 39 -8.40 -13.18 -35.33
N LEU A 40 -7.97 -13.44 -34.09
CA LEU A 40 -6.55 -13.43 -33.71
C LEU A 40 -5.86 -14.74 -34.04
N CYS A 41 -6.53 -15.86 -33.77
CA CYS A 41 -6.05 -17.19 -34.12
C CYS A 41 -7.22 -18.18 -34.17
N VAL A 42 -6.98 -19.33 -34.78
CA VAL A 42 -7.90 -20.48 -34.76
C VAL A 42 -7.28 -21.55 -33.87
N LYS A 43 -8.03 -22.02 -32.86
CA LYS A 43 -7.59 -23.11 -31.98
C LYS A 43 -8.67 -24.16 -31.89
N LYS A 44 -8.31 -25.42 -32.18
CA LYS A 44 -9.27 -26.54 -32.21
C LYS A 44 -10.51 -26.19 -33.04
N GLU A 45 -10.28 -25.63 -34.23
CA GLU A 45 -11.34 -25.20 -35.16
C GLU A 45 -12.26 -24.07 -34.64
N GLN A 46 -11.90 -23.44 -33.52
CA GLN A 46 -12.63 -22.30 -32.97
C GLN A 46 -11.84 -21.00 -33.18
N ASN A 47 -12.51 -20.00 -33.74
CA ASN A 47 -12.00 -18.65 -33.87
C ASN A 47 -11.86 -18.01 -32.48
N VAL A 48 -10.69 -17.47 -32.19
CA VAL A 48 -10.44 -16.63 -31.02
C VAL A 48 -10.51 -15.18 -31.47
N TYR A 49 -11.55 -14.48 -31.03
CA TYR A 49 -11.81 -13.10 -31.42
C TYR A 49 -11.11 -12.10 -30.49
N THR A 50 -10.64 -10.99 -31.06
CA THR A 50 -10.04 -9.88 -30.32
C THR A 50 -10.96 -9.35 -29.22
N THR A 51 -12.23 -9.07 -29.54
CA THR A 51 -13.19 -8.51 -28.58
C THR A 51 -13.38 -9.41 -27.36
N THR A 52 -13.46 -10.73 -27.55
CA THR A 52 -13.59 -11.69 -26.45
C THR A 52 -12.38 -11.64 -25.49
N ILE A 53 -11.16 -11.51 -26.03
CA ILE A 53 -9.96 -11.33 -25.20
C ILE A 53 -9.98 -9.98 -24.49
N MET A 54 -10.33 -8.91 -25.22
CA MET A 54 -10.38 -7.55 -24.67
C MET A 54 -11.38 -7.43 -23.53
N ILE A 55 -12.58 -8.01 -23.65
CA ILE A 55 -13.58 -8.03 -22.57
C ILE A 55 -12.99 -8.71 -21.32
N ALA A 56 -12.42 -9.91 -21.48
CA ALA A 56 -11.84 -10.63 -20.36
C ALA A 56 -10.66 -9.90 -19.72
N ALA A 57 -9.79 -9.28 -20.53
CA ALA A 57 -8.67 -8.49 -20.05
C ALA A 57 -9.16 -7.22 -19.33
N ALA A 58 -10.12 -6.49 -19.90
CA ALA A 58 -10.67 -5.27 -19.35
C ALA A 58 -11.25 -5.49 -17.95
N ILE A 59 -12.04 -6.55 -17.75
CA ILE A 59 -12.59 -6.91 -16.43
C ILE A 59 -11.47 -7.07 -15.40
N ILE A 60 -10.34 -7.69 -15.77
CA ILE A 60 -9.23 -7.91 -14.83
C ILE A 60 -8.45 -6.61 -14.59
N ILE A 61 -8.13 -5.86 -15.64
CA ILE A 61 -7.37 -4.60 -15.58
C ILE A 61 -8.11 -3.59 -14.69
N THR A 62 -9.43 -3.52 -14.79
CA THR A 62 -10.24 -2.56 -14.01
C THR A 62 -10.58 -3.05 -12.60
N GLY A 63 -10.09 -4.23 -12.17
CA GLY A 63 -10.47 -4.81 -10.88
C GLY A 63 -11.93 -5.29 -10.81
N GLY A 64 -12.58 -5.42 -11.97
CA GLY A 64 -13.98 -5.79 -12.10
C GLY A 64 -14.32 -7.22 -11.68
N ASN A 65 -15.53 -7.41 -11.15
CA ASN A 65 -16.07 -8.73 -10.87
C ASN A 65 -16.84 -9.27 -12.08
N TYR A 66 -16.41 -10.42 -12.62
CA TYR A 66 -17.05 -11.06 -13.77
C TYR A 66 -18.57 -11.23 -13.61
N GLU A 67 -19.05 -11.66 -12.44
CA GLU A 67 -20.48 -11.92 -12.22
C GLU A 67 -21.29 -10.61 -12.25
N LYS A 68 -20.73 -9.51 -11.74
CA LYS A 68 -21.35 -8.18 -11.83
C LYS A 68 -21.50 -7.75 -13.30
N PHE A 69 -20.45 -7.90 -14.11
CA PHE A 69 -20.49 -7.56 -15.55
C PHE A 69 -21.43 -8.48 -16.33
N ALA A 70 -21.42 -9.78 -16.04
CA ALA A 70 -22.33 -10.74 -16.67
C ALA A 70 -23.80 -10.41 -16.36
N LEU A 71 -24.10 -10.06 -15.12
CA LEU A 71 -25.45 -9.63 -14.70
C LEU A 71 -25.86 -8.31 -15.36
N PHE A 72 -24.95 -7.33 -15.43
CA PHE A 72 -25.16 -6.06 -16.13
C PHE A 72 -25.52 -6.28 -17.60
N CYS A 73 -24.72 -7.08 -18.33
CA CYS A 73 -25.00 -7.41 -19.72
C CYS A 73 -26.33 -8.17 -19.88
N LYS A 74 -26.66 -9.06 -18.94
CA LYS A 74 -27.94 -9.79 -18.94
C LYS A 74 -29.14 -8.84 -18.83
N PHE A 75 -29.10 -7.84 -17.97
CA PHE A 75 -30.19 -6.86 -17.84
C PHE A 75 -30.38 -6.01 -19.09
N LEU A 76 -29.29 -5.74 -19.82
CA LEU A 76 -29.32 -5.00 -21.09
C LEU A 76 -29.60 -5.88 -22.32
N GLY A 77 -29.72 -7.21 -22.16
CA GLY A 77 -29.86 -8.14 -23.28
C GLY A 77 -28.63 -8.25 -24.18
N LEU A 78 -27.44 -7.91 -23.67
CA LEU A 78 -26.20 -7.94 -24.44
C LEU A 78 -25.58 -9.36 -24.45
N SER A 79 -25.06 -9.77 -25.62
CA SER A 79 -24.23 -10.98 -25.71
C SER A 79 -22.92 -10.78 -24.95
N PHE A 80 -22.59 -11.73 -24.08
CA PHE A 80 -21.43 -11.64 -23.20
C PHE A 80 -20.63 -12.94 -23.18
N ILE A 81 -19.36 -12.85 -22.81
CA ILE A 81 -18.50 -14.03 -22.69
C ILE A 81 -18.98 -14.94 -21.55
N SER A 82 -18.97 -16.25 -21.77
CA SER A 82 -19.32 -17.21 -20.72
C SER A 82 -18.23 -17.32 -19.66
N ARG A 83 -18.61 -17.75 -18.45
CA ARG A 83 -17.68 -17.87 -17.31
C ARG A 83 -16.51 -18.80 -17.61
N SER A 84 -16.78 -19.92 -18.29
CA SER A 84 -15.76 -20.87 -18.72
C SER A 84 -14.80 -20.25 -19.74
N THR A 85 -15.31 -19.42 -20.66
CA THR A 85 -14.50 -18.69 -21.64
C THR A 85 -13.65 -17.62 -20.97
N PHE A 86 -14.24 -16.82 -20.07
CA PHE A 86 -13.52 -15.83 -19.26
C PHE A 86 -12.36 -16.47 -18.48
N MET A 87 -12.63 -17.52 -17.70
CA MET A 87 -11.61 -18.21 -16.89
C MET A 87 -10.50 -18.82 -17.77
N ARG A 88 -10.87 -19.39 -18.93
CA ARG A 88 -9.90 -19.94 -19.89
C ARG A 88 -9.00 -18.86 -20.48
N ILE A 89 -9.57 -17.71 -20.85
CA ILE A 89 -8.82 -16.58 -21.41
C ILE A 89 -7.92 -15.97 -20.34
N GLN A 90 -8.44 -15.76 -19.13
CA GLN A 90 -7.69 -15.27 -17.99
C GLN A 90 -6.45 -16.14 -17.74
N LYS A 91 -6.64 -17.46 -17.61
CA LYS A 91 -5.56 -18.40 -17.31
C LYS A 91 -4.52 -18.52 -18.43
N LYS A 92 -4.95 -18.51 -19.69
CA LYS A 92 -4.07 -18.81 -20.83
C LYS A 92 -3.39 -17.60 -21.45
N TYR A 93 -4.00 -16.43 -21.37
CA TYR A 93 -3.54 -15.24 -22.10
C TYR A 93 -3.29 -14.07 -21.17
N VAL A 94 -4.28 -13.69 -20.37
CA VAL A 94 -4.23 -12.43 -19.61
C VAL A 94 -3.23 -12.51 -18.45
N ILE A 95 -3.35 -13.51 -17.56
CA ILE A 95 -2.43 -13.65 -16.41
C ILE A 95 -0.97 -13.84 -16.85
N PRO A 96 -0.63 -14.71 -17.81
CA PRO A 96 0.75 -14.84 -18.28
C PRO A 96 1.33 -13.54 -18.81
N GLU A 97 0.55 -12.79 -19.59
CA GLU A 97 0.95 -11.50 -20.13
C GLU A 97 1.22 -10.48 -19.03
N PHE A 98 0.32 -10.36 -18.05
CA PHE A 98 0.53 -9.49 -16.89
C PHE A 98 1.78 -9.85 -16.09
N LYS A 99 2.02 -11.15 -15.87
CA LYS A 99 3.22 -11.60 -15.17
C LYS A 99 4.49 -11.25 -15.93
N ARG A 100 4.48 -11.36 -17.27
CA ARG A 100 5.58 -10.94 -18.12
C ARG A 100 5.80 -9.43 -18.03
N PHE A 101 4.75 -8.64 -18.24
CA PHE A 101 4.80 -7.19 -18.15
C PHE A 101 5.32 -6.71 -16.80
N TRP A 102 4.81 -7.27 -15.69
CA TRP A 102 5.30 -6.96 -14.35
C TRP A 102 6.77 -7.33 -14.17
N LYS A 103 7.19 -8.51 -14.67
CA LYS A 103 8.60 -8.94 -14.60
C LYS A 103 9.51 -7.95 -15.34
N ASP A 104 9.13 -7.53 -16.53
CA ASP A 104 9.93 -6.62 -17.36
C ASP A 104 9.99 -5.21 -16.76
N MET A 105 8.86 -4.72 -16.25
CA MET A 105 8.79 -3.44 -15.53
C MET A 105 9.65 -3.47 -14.27
N LYS A 106 9.53 -4.53 -13.47
CA LYS A 106 10.36 -4.72 -12.27
C LYS A 106 11.85 -4.74 -12.60
N ALA A 107 12.25 -5.50 -13.61
CA ALA A 107 13.65 -5.55 -14.02
C ALA A 107 14.18 -4.17 -14.45
N SER A 108 13.33 -3.35 -15.08
CA SER A 108 13.66 -1.97 -15.44
C SER A 108 13.82 -1.08 -14.21
N ILE A 109 12.92 -1.19 -13.23
CA ILE A 109 12.98 -0.45 -11.96
C ILE A 109 14.23 -0.84 -11.18
N TRP A 110 14.54 -2.12 -11.07
CA TRP A 110 15.74 -2.60 -10.37
C TRP A 110 17.02 -2.12 -11.03
N LYS A 111 17.03 -2.02 -12.37
CA LYS A 111 18.15 -1.43 -13.11
C LYS A 111 18.39 0.04 -12.78
N ILE A 112 17.33 0.81 -12.52
CA ILE A 112 17.44 2.23 -12.16
C ILE A 112 18.13 2.39 -10.80
N PHE A 113 17.86 1.48 -9.86
CA PHE A 113 18.43 1.51 -8.51
C PHE A 113 19.66 0.62 -8.33
N PHE A 114 20.19 0.06 -9.42
CA PHE A 114 21.34 -0.84 -9.33
C PHE A 114 22.57 -0.07 -8.85
N GLY A 115 23.16 -0.52 -7.73
CA GLY A 115 24.31 0.13 -7.10
C GLY A 115 23.97 1.35 -6.25
N GLU A 116 22.72 1.83 -6.29
CA GLU A 116 22.24 2.92 -5.45
C GLU A 116 21.80 2.40 -4.08
N SER A 117 22.08 3.19 -3.04
CA SER A 117 21.64 2.91 -1.69
C SER A 117 20.29 3.57 -1.44
N ILE A 118 19.21 2.77 -1.41
CA ILE A 118 17.85 3.29 -1.38
C ILE A 118 17.15 3.05 -0.03
N ILE A 119 16.04 3.76 0.17
CA ILE A 119 15.16 3.63 1.33
C ILE A 119 13.87 2.98 0.88
N LEU A 120 13.49 1.87 1.52
CA LEU A 120 12.29 1.13 1.19
C LEU A 120 11.21 1.31 2.25
N CYS A 121 9.97 1.51 1.80
CA CYS A 121 8.78 1.48 2.62
C CYS A 121 7.99 0.20 2.34
N GLY A 122 7.57 -0.47 3.40
CA GLY A 122 6.86 -1.73 3.31
C GLY A 122 5.53 -1.69 4.06
N ASP A 123 4.46 -2.12 3.38
CA ASP A 123 3.17 -2.35 4.00
C ASP A 123 2.46 -3.58 3.42
N GLY A 124 1.67 -4.25 4.26
CA GLY A 124 0.92 -5.46 3.93
C GLY A 124 -0.58 -5.25 4.03
N ARG A 125 -1.31 -5.50 2.95
CA ARG A 125 -2.76 -5.39 2.90
C ARG A 125 -3.43 -6.75 2.77
N ASN A 126 -4.32 -7.05 3.70
CA ASN A 126 -5.14 -8.26 3.68
C ASN A 126 -6.45 -8.04 2.88
N ASP A 127 -6.95 -9.10 2.24
CA ASP A 127 -8.19 -9.09 1.47
C ASP A 127 -9.46 -8.99 2.35
N SER A 128 -9.41 -9.48 3.59
CA SER A 128 -10.47 -9.30 4.57
C SER A 128 -9.93 -8.99 5.98
N PRO A 129 -10.77 -8.44 6.88
CA PRO A 129 -10.36 -8.17 8.26
C PRO A 129 -10.13 -9.45 9.08
N GLY A 130 -9.10 -9.41 9.94
CA GLY A 130 -8.89 -10.37 11.03
C GLY A 130 -8.41 -11.76 10.58
N PHE A 131 -8.82 -12.79 11.32
CA PHE A 131 -8.36 -14.17 11.10
C PHE A 131 -8.94 -14.85 9.85
N SER A 132 -9.86 -14.18 9.15
CA SER A 132 -10.54 -14.68 7.95
C SER A 132 -9.77 -14.43 6.65
N ALA A 133 -8.76 -13.54 6.67
CA ALA A 133 -7.99 -13.15 5.49
C ALA A 133 -7.40 -14.35 4.77
N LYS A 134 -7.61 -14.42 3.45
CA LYS A 134 -7.11 -15.49 2.59
C LYS A 134 -5.86 -15.07 1.83
N TYR A 135 -5.75 -13.79 1.49
CA TYR A 135 -4.62 -13.25 0.76
C TYR A 135 -4.07 -12.01 1.46
N CYS A 136 -2.75 -11.88 1.43
CA CYS A 136 -2.04 -10.65 1.80
C CYS A 136 -1.21 -10.20 0.61
N VAL A 137 -1.33 -8.93 0.24
CA VAL A 137 -0.44 -8.29 -0.72
C VAL A 137 0.53 -7.41 0.05
N TYR A 138 1.80 -7.78 0.04
CA TYR A 138 2.87 -6.95 0.60
C TYR A 138 3.55 -6.17 -0.52
N VAL A 139 3.72 -4.87 -0.32
CA VAL A 139 4.32 -3.95 -1.29
C VAL A 139 5.61 -3.39 -0.71
N LEU A 140 6.70 -3.41 -1.48
CA LEU A 140 7.89 -2.61 -1.21
C LEU A 140 7.95 -1.46 -2.20
N MET A 141 8.15 -0.25 -1.69
CA MET A 141 8.18 0.99 -2.46
C MET A 141 9.44 1.78 -2.12
N GLU A 142 10.06 2.41 -3.10
CA GLU A 142 11.13 3.38 -2.87
C GLU A 142 10.53 4.68 -2.32
N GLN A 143 11.08 5.20 -1.22
CA GLN A 143 10.47 6.27 -0.43
C GLN A 143 10.48 7.64 -1.09
N PHE A 144 11.51 8.00 -1.86
CA PHE A 144 11.65 9.35 -2.42
C PHE A 144 10.82 9.56 -3.69
N VAL A 145 10.87 8.60 -4.61
CA VAL A 145 10.15 8.69 -5.89
C VAL A 145 8.80 7.98 -5.87
N ASN A 146 8.45 7.30 -4.78
CA ASN A 146 7.19 6.56 -4.59
C ASN A 146 6.96 5.49 -5.68
N VAL A 147 8.03 4.85 -6.13
CA VAL A 147 7.95 3.78 -7.14
C VAL A 147 7.92 2.42 -6.46
N ILE A 148 6.94 1.59 -6.82
CA ILE A 148 6.86 0.22 -6.31
C ILE A 148 8.04 -0.59 -6.87
N VAL A 149 8.89 -1.08 -5.97
CA VAL A 149 10.08 -1.87 -6.29
C VAL A 149 9.74 -3.34 -6.51
N ASP A 150 8.90 -3.90 -5.64
CA ASP A 150 8.41 -5.27 -5.80
C ASP A 150 7.13 -5.51 -4.97
N ILE A 151 6.38 -6.55 -5.33
CA ILE A 151 5.13 -6.97 -4.67
C ILE A 151 5.19 -8.48 -4.42
N GLU A 152 4.63 -8.93 -3.29
CA GLU A 152 4.37 -10.34 -3.00
C GLU A 152 2.89 -10.54 -2.68
N VAL A 153 2.27 -11.52 -3.34
CA VAL A 153 0.94 -11.99 -2.99
C VAL A 153 1.09 -13.31 -2.25
N VAL A 154 0.73 -13.31 -0.98
CA VAL A 154 0.78 -14.47 -0.09
C VAL A 154 -0.62 -15.07 0.05
N ASP A 155 -0.74 -16.36 -0.22
CA ASP A 155 -1.91 -17.16 0.16
C ASP A 155 -1.75 -17.67 1.59
N LYS A 156 -2.80 -17.58 2.40
CA LYS A 156 -2.84 -18.06 3.80
C LYS A 156 -2.35 -19.50 3.97
N ARG A 157 -2.49 -20.35 2.94
CA ARG A 157 -2.00 -21.73 2.96
C ARG A 157 -0.48 -21.82 3.00
N GLU A 158 0.23 -20.82 2.48
CA GLU A 158 1.69 -20.72 2.54
C GLU A 158 2.20 -20.43 3.96
N THR A 159 1.33 -19.92 4.84
CA THR A 159 1.66 -19.62 6.24
C THR A 159 1.04 -20.61 7.22
N GLY A 160 0.74 -21.83 6.77
CA GLY A 160 0.16 -22.88 7.60
C GLY A 160 -1.27 -22.58 8.07
N GLY A 161 -2.00 -21.72 7.34
CA GLY A 161 -3.36 -21.34 7.72
C GLY A 161 -3.43 -20.21 8.74
N VAL A 162 -2.36 -19.45 8.95
CA VAL A 162 -2.32 -18.35 9.94
C VAL A 162 -2.20 -17.00 9.22
N SER A 163 -3.28 -16.23 9.18
CA SER A 163 -3.33 -14.98 8.42
C SER A 163 -2.41 -13.88 8.98
N THR A 164 -2.20 -13.85 10.29
CA THR A 164 -1.30 -12.87 10.94
C THR A 164 0.16 -13.03 10.53
N ASN A 165 0.53 -14.19 9.97
CA ASN A 165 1.90 -14.45 9.52
C ASN A 165 2.13 -14.04 8.06
N MET A 166 1.08 -13.74 7.29
CA MET A 166 1.21 -13.47 5.86
C MET A 166 2.00 -12.20 5.58
N GLU A 167 1.79 -11.14 6.38
CA GLU A 167 2.53 -9.88 6.25
C GLU A 167 4.04 -10.11 6.43
N VAL A 168 4.43 -10.77 7.53
CA VAL A 168 5.83 -11.10 7.83
C VAL A 168 6.42 -12.00 6.75
N PHE A 169 5.65 -12.98 6.26
CA PHE A 169 6.10 -13.88 5.21
C PHE A 169 6.28 -13.18 3.87
N GLY A 170 5.38 -12.26 3.53
CA GLY A 170 5.45 -11.43 2.32
C GLY A 170 6.68 -10.54 2.33
N LEU A 171 6.88 -9.78 3.43
CA LEU A 171 8.08 -8.96 3.60
C LEU A 171 9.36 -9.80 3.54
N LYS A 172 9.38 -10.97 4.18
CA LYS A 172 10.54 -11.87 4.14
C LYS A 172 10.91 -12.23 2.70
N LYS A 173 9.95 -12.70 1.90
CA LYS A 173 10.19 -13.07 0.51
C LYS A 173 10.68 -11.90 -0.33
N LEU A 174 10.17 -10.69 -0.06
CA LEU A 174 10.60 -9.49 -0.77
C LEU A 174 12.02 -9.07 -0.40
N LEU A 175 12.34 -9.07 0.89
CA LEU A 175 13.70 -8.82 1.36
C LEU A 175 14.68 -9.86 0.82
N GLU A 176 14.33 -11.15 0.82
CA GLU A 176 15.17 -12.20 0.23
C GLU A 176 15.38 -12.03 -1.29
N ARG A 177 14.42 -11.41 -2.00
CA ARG A 177 14.54 -11.13 -3.44
C ARG A 177 15.47 -9.96 -3.76
N VAL A 178 15.56 -8.96 -2.89
CA VAL A 178 16.41 -7.78 -3.12
C VAL A 178 17.86 -7.97 -2.65
N VAL A 179 18.14 -9.00 -1.86
CA VAL A 179 19.51 -9.36 -1.43
C VAL A 179 20.41 -9.52 -2.66
N GLY A 180 21.51 -8.78 -2.70
CA GLY A 180 22.51 -8.82 -3.78
C GLY A 180 22.09 -8.09 -5.07
N GLU A 181 20.84 -7.63 -5.16
CA GLU A 181 20.28 -6.98 -6.35
C GLU A 181 20.09 -5.47 -6.11
N ILE A 182 19.71 -5.09 -4.89
CA ILE A 182 19.47 -3.71 -4.46
C ILE A 182 20.11 -3.47 -3.10
N VAL A 183 20.81 -2.34 -2.95
CA VAL A 183 21.39 -1.92 -1.67
C VAL A 183 20.32 -1.17 -0.87
N VAL A 184 19.91 -1.71 0.28
CA VAL A 184 18.88 -1.13 1.12
C VAL A 184 19.53 -0.55 2.38
N SER A 185 19.54 0.79 2.49
CA SER A 185 20.08 1.48 3.67
C SER A 185 19.09 1.55 4.82
N GLU A 186 17.80 1.69 4.51
CA GLU A 186 16.74 1.88 5.49
C GLU A 186 15.47 1.17 5.02
N ILE A 187 14.80 0.50 5.95
CA ILE A 187 13.44 -0.01 5.75
C ILE A 187 12.48 0.65 6.73
N VAL A 188 11.37 1.17 6.21
CA VAL A 188 10.29 1.80 6.97
C VAL A 188 9.10 0.86 6.99
N THR A 189 8.62 0.53 8.19
CA THR A 189 7.43 -0.32 8.34
C THR A 189 6.50 0.20 9.44
N ASP A 190 5.32 -0.39 9.52
CA ASP A 190 4.48 -0.26 10.70
C ASP A 190 5.12 -0.85 11.95
N ALA A 191 4.69 -0.33 13.09
CA ALA A 191 5.13 -0.80 14.40
C ALA A 191 4.58 -2.20 14.71
N SER A 192 5.29 -3.23 14.27
CA SER A 192 4.99 -4.65 14.45
C SER A 192 6.18 -5.40 15.06
N THR A 193 5.95 -6.08 16.20
CA THR A 193 6.98 -6.88 16.87
C THR A 193 7.44 -8.05 16.02
N ALA A 194 6.55 -8.63 15.22
CA ALA A 194 6.86 -9.74 14.34
C ALA A 194 7.71 -9.29 13.14
N VAL A 195 7.44 -8.10 12.60
CA VAL A 195 8.26 -7.46 11.55
C VAL A 195 9.63 -7.06 12.11
N ALA A 196 9.69 -6.42 13.28
CA ALA A 196 10.98 -6.09 13.91
C ALA A 196 11.84 -7.34 14.16
N ALA A 197 11.23 -8.43 14.62
CA ALA A 197 11.91 -9.71 14.79
C ALA A 197 12.37 -10.30 13.44
N LEU A 198 11.60 -10.13 12.36
CA LEU A 198 12.01 -10.53 11.02
C LEU A 198 13.22 -9.70 10.55
N VAL A 199 13.16 -8.38 10.65
CA VAL A 199 14.26 -7.51 10.19
C VAL A 199 15.54 -7.89 10.91
N ARG A 200 15.52 -8.10 12.23
CA ARG A 200 16.68 -8.61 12.97
C ARG A 200 17.21 -9.93 12.40
N ARG A 201 16.35 -10.93 12.18
CA ARG A 201 16.75 -12.21 11.56
C ARG A 201 17.33 -12.04 10.16
N MET A 202 16.84 -11.06 9.39
CA MET A 202 17.38 -10.77 8.05
C MET A 202 18.79 -10.17 8.14
N LYS A 203 19.07 -9.30 9.12
CA LYS A 203 20.42 -8.82 9.41
C LYS A 203 21.37 -9.95 9.80
N ASP A 204 20.91 -10.85 10.67
CA ASP A 204 21.70 -11.99 11.13
C ASP A 204 22.01 -12.96 9.96
N LYS A 205 21.05 -13.16 9.06
CA LYS A 205 21.16 -14.08 7.91
C LYS A 205 21.98 -13.50 6.76
N TYR A 206 21.90 -12.19 6.53
CA TYR A 206 22.56 -11.47 5.44
C TYR A 206 23.36 -10.27 5.99
N PRO A 207 24.44 -10.52 6.74
CA PRO A 207 25.17 -9.45 7.43
C PRO A 207 25.89 -8.49 6.48
N ASN A 208 26.28 -8.94 5.29
CA ASN A 208 26.95 -8.09 4.30
C ASN A 208 25.99 -7.09 3.65
N GLU A 209 24.75 -7.53 3.39
CA GLU A 209 23.73 -6.75 2.68
C GLU A 209 22.86 -5.94 3.65
N PHE A 210 22.55 -6.48 4.83
CA PHE A 210 21.63 -5.88 5.80
C PHE A 210 22.26 -5.57 7.16
N GLY A 211 23.54 -5.84 7.40
CA GLY A 211 24.18 -5.57 8.70
C GLY A 211 23.99 -4.12 9.17
N ASN A 212 24.09 -3.17 8.24
CA ASN A 212 23.90 -1.74 8.48
C ASN A 212 22.48 -1.23 8.18
N LEU A 213 21.54 -2.11 7.81
CA LEU A 213 20.16 -1.73 7.48
C LEU A 213 19.51 -1.02 8.66
N PHE A 214 19.09 0.23 8.50
CA PHE A 214 18.30 0.90 9.53
C PHE A 214 16.83 0.46 9.46
N HIS A 215 16.21 0.12 10.60
CA HIS A 215 14.79 -0.19 10.66
C HIS A 215 14.06 1.01 11.26
N ALA A 216 13.44 1.81 10.40
CA ALA A 216 12.58 2.90 10.81
C ALA A 216 11.14 2.45 10.96
N LEU A 217 10.40 3.17 11.80
CA LEU A 217 8.97 2.97 11.95
C LEU A 217 8.21 4.21 11.47
N ASP A 218 7.05 3.99 10.86
CA ASP A 218 6.19 5.08 10.41
C ASP A 218 5.76 5.97 11.61
N ILE A 219 6.22 7.23 11.58
CA ILE A 219 5.97 8.21 12.65
C ILE A 219 4.50 8.59 12.74
N TRP A 220 3.73 8.54 11.65
CA TRP A 220 2.30 8.85 11.65
C TRP A 220 1.55 7.90 12.58
N HIS A 221 1.82 6.59 12.48
CA HIS A 221 1.20 5.58 13.33
C HIS A 221 1.50 5.80 14.82
N LYS A 222 2.74 6.16 15.14
CA LYS A 222 3.15 6.46 16.52
C LYS A 222 2.46 7.71 17.05
N SER A 223 2.31 8.73 16.21
CA SER A 223 1.66 10.00 16.54
C SER A 223 0.16 9.85 16.77
N VAL A 224 -0.51 9.02 15.97
CA VAL A 224 -1.91 8.64 16.20
C VAL A 224 -2.06 7.90 17.52
N LYS A 225 -1.15 6.97 17.84
CA LYS A 225 -1.16 6.25 19.14
C LYS A 225 -0.91 7.20 20.31
N LEU A 226 0.02 8.16 20.18
CA LEU A 226 0.28 9.21 21.17
C LEU A 226 -0.97 10.06 21.42
N THR A 227 -1.61 10.54 20.35
CA THR A 227 -2.86 11.29 20.41
C THR A 227 -3.93 10.53 21.19
N LYS A 228 -4.14 9.24 20.88
CA LYS A 228 -5.10 8.38 21.62
C LYS A 228 -4.78 8.27 23.11
N LYS A 229 -3.49 8.18 23.49
CA LYS A 229 -3.07 8.15 24.91
C LYS A 229 -3.38 9.48 25.60
N LEU A 230 -3.06 10.60 24.96
CA LEU A 230 -3.32 11.96 25.47
C LEU A 230 -4.83 12.21 25.63
N SER A 231 -5.64 11.88 24.61
CA SER A 231 -7.09 12.01 24.69
C SER A 231 -7.71 11.12 25.76
N LYS A 232 -7.12 9.94 26.06
CA LYS A 232 -7.55 9.11 27.19
C LYS A 232 -7.19 9.76 28.53
N ALA A 233 -6.00 10.34 28.65
CA ALA A 233 -5.57 11.05 29.86
C ALA A 233 -6.43 12.30 30.12
N ALA A 234 -6.81 13.02 29.05
CA ALA A 234 -7.66 14.21 29.14
C ALA A 234 -9.09 13.94 29.64
N LYS A 235 -9.58 12.70 29.49
CA LYS A 235 -10.90 12.27 30.00
C LYS A 235 -10.90 11.95 31.50
N ILE A 236 -9.75 11.97 32.16
CA ILE A 236 -9.66 11.79 33.61
C ILE A 236 -10.12 13.09 34.27
N LYS A 237 -11.05 12.99 35.24
CA LYS A 237 -11.52 14.16 36.01
C LYS A 237 -10.35 14.96 36.59
N GLY A 238 -10.28 16.25 36.30
CA GLY A 238 -9.19 17.16 36.70
C GLY A 238 -7.99 17.18 35.75
N CYS A 239 -8.11 16.59 34.56
CA CYS A 239 -7.08 16.56 33.52
C CYS A 239 -7.56 17.15 32.17
N GLU A 240 -8.70 17.84 32.16
CA GLU A 240 -9.42 18.27 30.96
C GLU A 240 -8.56 19.18 30.06
N VAL A 241 -7.68 19.99 30.68
CA VAL A 241 -6.70 20.88 30.02
C VAL A 241 -5.78 20.15 29.03
N LEU A 242 -5.52 18.84 29.21
CA LEU A 242 -4.74 18.05 28.25
C LEU A 242 -5.36 18.00 26.85
N SER A 243 -6.67 18.23 26.74
CA SER A 243 -7.35 18.30 25.44
C SER A 243 -6.81 19.45 24.59
N GLU A 244 -6.55 20.61 25.21
CA GLU A 244 -6.03 21.80 24.53
C GLU A 244 -4.59 21.60 24.01
N TRP A 245 -3.82 20.77 24.72
CA TRP A 245 -2.41 20.48 24.45
C TRP A 245 -2.17 19.22 23.63
N THR A 246 -3.20 18.41 23.37
CA THR A 246 -3.04 17.12 22.66
C THR A 246 -2.41 17.31 21.28
N GLU A 247 -2.88 18.30 20.52
CA GLU A 247 -2.34 18.62 19.19
C GLU A 247 -0.93 19.26 19.26
N PRO A 248 -0.68 20.30 20.09
CA PRO A 248 0.67 20.82 20.29
C PRO A 248 1.70 19.76 20.67
N ILE A 249 1.37 18.85 21.60
CA ILE A 249 2.27 17.76 22.02
C ILE A 249 2.53 16.79 20.85
N ARG A 250 1.51 16.47 20.05
CA ARG A 250 1.66 15.64 18.84
C ARG A 250 2.57 16.32 17.82
N ASN A 251 2.40 17.62 17.59
CA ASN A 251 3.20 18.39 16.64
C ASN A 251 4.64 18.53 17.14
N HIS A 252 4.85 18.73 18.45
CA HIS A 252 6.17 18.69 19.06
C HIS A 252 6.87 17.35 18.81
N PHE A 253 6.16 16.22 18.97
CA PHE A 253 6.73 14.91 18.66
C PHE A 253 7.20 14.79 17.19
N TRP A 254 6.44 15.32 16.24
CA TRP A 254 6.85 15.37 14.83
C TRP A 254 8.10 16.20 14.65
N TYR A 255 8.09 17.41 15.19
CA TYR A 255 9.20 18.36 15.10
C TYR A 255 10.50 17.78 15.69
N VAL A 256 10.48 17.24 16.91
CA VAL A 256 11.69 16.70 17.53
C VAL A 256 12.22 15.46 16.81
N ALA A 257 11.34 14.64 16.22
CA ALA A 257 11.75 13.52 15.39
C ALA A 257 12.43 13.99 14.10
N GLN A 258 11.86 15.00 13.44
CA GLN A 258 12.46 15.63 12.26
C GLN A 258 13.81 16.26 12.55
N GLU A 259 13.93 17.00 13.66
CA GLU A 259 15.17 17.69 14.04
C GLU A 259 16.23 16.78 14.65
N SER A 260 15.88 15.55 15.01
CA SER A 260 16.82 14.60 15.59
C SER A 260 17.91 14.16 14.61
N LYS A 261 17.65 14.18 13.29
CA LYS A 261 18.60 13.85 12.20
C LYS A 261 19.42 12.58 12.48
N GLY A 262 18.76 11.52 12.97
CA GLY A 262 19.39 10.24 13.30
C GLY A 262 19.86 10.09 14.76
N ASN A 263 19.85 11.15 15.57
CA ASN A 263 20.34 11.13 16.94
C ASN A 263 19.22 10.82 17.95
N THR A 264 19.29 9.63 18.55
CA THR A 264 18.30 9.16 19.53
C THR A 264 18.28 9.97 20.83
N GLU A 265 19.46 10.35 21.34
CA GLU A 265 19.55 11.11 22.59
C GLU A 265 19.02 12.53 22.39
N LYS A 266 19.40 13.19 21.28
CA LYS A 266 18.83 14.49 20.90
C LYS A 266 17.30 14.44 20.81
N LEU A 267 16.74 13.38 20.24
CA LEU A 267 15.28 13.19 20.16
C LEU A 267 14.68 13.10 21.58
N LYS A 268 15.24 12.25 22.45
CA LYS A 268 14.75 12.06 23.82
C LYS A 268 14.82 13.36 24.63
N ASP A 269 15.95 14.06 24.59
CA ASP A 269 16.15 15.30 25.35
C ASP A 269 15.16 16.37 24.90
N SER A 270 15.02 16.55 23.59
CA SER A 270 14.05 17.49 23.01
C SER A 270 12.60 17.08 23.31
N TRP A 271 12.31 15.78 23.34
CA TRP A 271 10.99 15.26 23.69
C TRP A 271 10.59 15.62 25.13
N PHE A 272 11.51 15.56 26.09
CA PHE A 272 11.23 15.94 27.47
C PHE A 272 10.95 17.43 27.64
N GLY A 273 11.47 18.29 26.76
CA GLY A 273 11.18 19.73 26.74
C GLY A 273 9.67 20.05 26.70
N VAL A 274 8.83 19.13 26.20
CA VAL A 274 7.37 19.29 26.22
C VAL A 274 6.81 19.48 27.64
N LEU A 275 7.45 18.90 28.66
CA LEU A 275 7.02 19.00 30.05
C LEU A 275 7.28 20.39 30.66
N HIS A 276 8.26 21.12 30.13
CA HIS A 276 8.52 22.52 30.49
C HIS A 276 7.62 23.45 29.69
N HIS A 277 7.48 23.19 28.39
CA HIS A 277 6.69 24.03 27.49
C HIS A 277 5.21 24.14 27.91
N VAL A 278 4.57 23.04 28.33
CA VAL A 278 3.14 23.07 28.73
C VAL A 278 2.86 23.87 30.03
N VAL A 279 3.91 24.21 30.79
CA VAL A 279 3.81 25.05 32.00
C VAL A 279 4.34 26.47 31.77
N GLY A 280 4.67 26.81 30.52
CA GLY A 280 5.21 28.13 30.14
C GLY A 280 6.71 28.30 30.41
N GLU A 281 7.43 27.21 30.68
CA GLU A 281 8.88 27.24 30.82
C GLU A 281 9.54 26.97 29.48
N HIS A 282 10.20 27.98 28.94
CA HIS A 282 10.88 27.91 27.64
C HIS A 282 12.40 27.78 27.77
N GLU A 283 12.93 27.97 28.97
CA GLU A 283 14.34 27.79 29.33
C GLU A 283 14.42 26.94 30.60
N TRP A 284 15.36 25.99 30.64
CA TRP A 284 15.63 25.13 31.80
C TRP A 284 17.12 24.75 31.84
N ALA A 285 17.56 24.11 32.93
CA ALA A 285 18.99 23.90 33.21
C ALA A 285 19.77 23.22 32.07
N ASP A 286 19.12 22.30 31.35
CA ASP A 286 19.74 21.48 30.31
C ASP A 286 19.17 21.77 28.90
N GLY A 287 18.46 22.88 28.68
CA GLY A 287 17.94 23.20 27.36
C GLY A 287 16.92 24.33 27.28
N GLU A 288 16.45 24.56 26.05
CA GLU A 288 15.47 25.59 25.72
C GLU A 288 14.54 25.13 24.60
N CYS A 289 13.41 25.80 24.45
CA CYS A 289 12.55 25.63 23.28
C CYS A 289 13.25 26.14 22.01
N THR A 290 13.21 25.37 20.93
CA THR A 290 13.89 25.72 19.66
C THR A 290 12.99 26.40 18.63
N HIS A 291 11.84 26.95 19.08
CA HIS A 291 10.91 27.71 18.25
C HIS A 291 11.11 29.22 18.45
N GLY A 292 10.73 30.02 17.46
CA GLY A 292 10.63 31.48 17.60
C GLY A 292 9.50 31.92 18.55
N PRO A 293 9.17 33.21 18.63
CA PRO A 293 8.04 33.68 19.46
C PRO A 293 6.77 32.88 19.18
N LEU A 294 6.04 32.51 20.23
CA LEU A 294 4.77 31.78 20.11
C LEU A 294 3.83 32.55 19.19
N VAL A 295 3.19 31.84 18.26
CA VAL A 295 2.14 32.44 17.43
C VAL A 295 0.86 32.63 18.25
N SER A 296 -0.03 33.53 17.84
CA SER A 296 -1.26 33.88 18.58
C SER A 296 -2.20 32.69 18.91
N THR A 297 -2.02 31.55 18.24
CA THR A 297 -2.72 30.27 18.51
C THR A 297 -2.15 29.49 19.71
N GLU A 298 -0.90 29.74 20.08
CA GLU A 298 -0.20 29.13 21.22
C GLU A 298 -0.28 30.03 22.47
N GLU A 299 -0.39 31.35 22.29
CA GLU A 299 -0.56 32.32 23.39
C GLU A 299 -1.87 32.15 24.18
N ASN A 300 -2.91 31.58 23.56
CA ASN A 300 -4.23 31.43 24.17
C ASN A 300 -4.46 30.08 24.87
N LYS A 301 -3.40 29.27 25.08
CA LYS A 301 -3.52 27.94 25.70
C LYS A 301 -3.42 28.03 27.22
N THR A 302 -4.28 27.26 27.90
CA THR A 302 -4.24 27.21 29.37
C THR A 302 -2.98 26.47 29.82
N LEU A 303 -2.03 27.18 30.45
CA LEU A 303 -0.84 26.56 31.04
C LEU A 303 -1.23 25.58 32.16
N MET A 304 -0.49 24.48 32.27
CA MET A 304 -0.68 23.53 33.36
C MET A 304 0.08 23.97 34.60
N ASP A 305 -0.49 23.72 35.78
CA ASP A 305 0.25 23.81 37.03
C ASP A 305 1.16 22.57 37.22
N LYS A 306 2.40 22.77 37.69
CA LYS A 306 3.41 21.71 37.85
C LYS A 306 2.97 20.59 38.80
N GLY A 307 2.19 20.92 39.83
CA GLY A 307 1.65 19.99 40.82
C GLY A 307 0.27 19.42 40.43
N SER A 308 -0.28 19.83 39.28
CA SER A 308 -1.60 19.40 38.86
C SER A 308 -1.66 17.92 38.51
N LYS A 309 -2.85 17.34 38.71
CA LYS A 309 -3.17 15.98 38.26
C LYS A 309 -3.00 15.81 36.74
N ALA A 310 -3.27 16.86 35.97
CA ALA A 310 -3.07 16.91 34.52
C ALA A 310 -1.59 16.71 34.16
N MET A 311 -0.69 17.42 34.86
CA MET A 311 0.74 17.31 34.64
C MET A 311 1.29 15.92 35.00
N GLU A 312 0.82 15.31 36.09
CA GLU A 312 1.20 13.94 36.43
C GLU A 312 0.69 12.92 35.37
N ALA A 313 -0.53 13.10 34.87
CA ALA A 313 -1.06 12.27 33.79
C ALA A 313 -0.24 12.43 32.49
N LEU A 314 0.21 13.64 32.15
CA LEU A 314 1.09 13.90 31.01
C LEU A 314 2.45 13.23 31.20
N ARG A 315 3.09 13.35 32.36
CA ARG A 315 4.36 12.69 32.68
C ARG A 315 4.29 11.18 32.44
N LYS A 316 3.18 10.53 32.82
CA LYS A 316 2.96 9.09 32.56
C LYS A 316 2.92 8.74 31.07
N VAL A 317 2.50 9.66 30.20
CA VAL A 317 2.50 9.47 28.74
C VAL A 317 3.88 9.75 28.15
N VAL A 318 4.50 10.89 28.51
CA VAL A 318 5.79 11.36 27.97
C VAL A 318 6.93 10.45 28.39
N MET A 319 6.92 10.01 29.65
CA MET A 319 7.97 9.18 30.27
C MET A 319 7.67 7.68 30.19
N ASP A 320 6.69 7.25 29.39
CA ASP A 320 6.36 5.83 29.21
C ASP A 320 7.60 5.05 28.71
N PRO A 321 8.16 4.09 29.46
CA PRO A 321 9.41 3.43 29.09
C PRO A 321 9.34 2.73 27.73
N ARG A 322 8.17 2.17 27.38
CA ARG A 322 7.94 1.55 26.07
C ARG A 322 7.91 2.58 24.94
N PHE A 323 7.45 3.80 25.21
CA PHE A 323 7.48 4.89 24.24
C PHE A 323 8.92 5.34 24.01
N LEU A 324 9.66 5.63 25.08
CA LEU A 324 11.04 6.09 25.06
C LEU A 324 11.99 5.09 24.40
N ASN A 325 11.88 3.81 24.74
CA ASN A 325 12.71 2.76 24.13
C ASN A 325 12.47 2.61 22.63
N ALA A 326 11.29 2.99 22.13
CA ALA A 326 10.98 2.92 20.70
C ALA A 326 11.44 4.16 19.92
N LEU A 327 11.89 5.23 20.58
CA LEU A 327 12.21 6.50 19.92
C LEU A 327 13.33 6.39 18.89
N HIS A 328 14.28 5.47 19.10
CA HIS A 328 15.37 5.22 18.17
C HIS A 328 14.90 4.79 16.77
N HIS A 329 13.67 4.32 16.60
CA HIS A 329 13.11 3.98 15.28
C HIS A 329 12.54 5.18 14.50
N TYR A 330 12.41 6.35 15.12
CA TYR A 330 11.75 7.53 14.53
C TYR A 330 12.72 8.66 14.20
N VAL A 331 14.02 8.45 14.43
CA VAL A 331 15.07 9.48 14.31
C VAL A 331 15.37 9.91 12.87
N THR A 332 14.95 9.12 11.88
CA THR A 332 15.07 9.44 10.45
C THR A 332 13.84 10.16 9.90
N PHE A 333 12.79 10.35 10.73
CA PHE A 333 11.54 11.00 10.37
C PHE A 333 10.97 10.49 9.03
N ARG A 334 10.44 9.26 9.07
CA ARG A 334 9.78 8.63 7.92
C ARG A 334 8.29 8.47 8.18
N TYR A 335 7.50 8.85 7.19
CA TYR A 335 6.08 8.50 7.10
C TYR A 335 5.78 8.11 5.67
N ILE A 336 4.82 7.20 5.51
CA ILE A 336 4.29 6.84 4.20
C ILE A 336 3.18 7.85 3.91
N ASP A 337 3.37 8.75 2.94
CA ASP A 337 2.34 9.71 2.55
C ASP A 337 1.11 8.97 2.01
N ARG A 338 0.01 9.06 2.75
CA ARG A 338 -1.28 8.43 2.43
C ARG A 338 -2.13 9.27 1.47
N SER A 339 -1.60 10.32 0.85
CA SER A 339 -2.19 10.87 -0.38
C SER A 339 -2.37 9.79 -1.46
N TRP A 340 -1.62 8.68 -1.33
CA TRP A 340 -1.76 7.42 -2.04
C TRP A 340 -2.50 6.34 -1.23
N ASP A 341 -3.55 6.69 -0.49
CA ASP A 341 -4.47 5.67 0.01
C ASP A 341 -4.86 4.81 -1.21
N PHE A 342 -4.53 3.52 -1.16
CA PHE A 342 -4.93 2.53 -2.17
C PHE A 342 -6.46 2.31 -2.12
N THR A 343 -7.23 3.34 -1.74
CA THR A 343 -8.68 3.50 -1.87
C THR A 343 -9.12 3.52 -3.33
N LEU A 344 -8.22 3.76 -4.29
CA LEU A 344 -8.51 3.50 -5.71
C LEU A 344 -8.68 1.99 -6.03
N ILE A 345 -8.46 1.11 -5.05
CA ILE A 345 -8.83 -0.33 -5.09
C ILE A 345 -9.86 -0.63 -3.99
N LYS A 346 -10.80 0.29 -3.72
CA LYS A 346 -11.92 0.09 -2.77
C LYS A 346 -13.32 0.25 -3.39
N GLU A 347 -13.46 0.31 -4.70
CA GLU A 347 -14.78 0.25 -5.37
C GLU A 347 -14.93 -0.94 -6.31
#